data_AF-X0TT68-F1
#
_entry.id   AF-X0TT68-F1
#
_cell.length_a   1.000
_cell.length_b   1.000
_cell.length_c   1.000
_cell.angle_alpha   90.00
_cell.angle_beta   90.00
_cell.angle_gamma   90.00
#
_symmetry.space_group_name_H-M   'P 1'
#
loop_
_entity.id
_entity.type
_entity.pdbx_description
1 polymer ?
#
loop_
_entity_poly.entity_id
_entity_poly.type
_entity_poly.pdbx_seq_one_letter_code
_entity_poly.pdbx_strand_id
1 'polypeptide(L)'
;PILLLAVLLVGCGRVTEGALNEILEKDPSFAKLLSAKRRINAKASEAKKDFNKKKNAVKQEISSLEENLQKKKNSINKYISALKEEMTPQIDALKDRLVRKRSEYKSKKTELKTSLAKLANIKKLLVKKKDLALSGDEISVWNKRVANLEKEIASARKLLEELQSQTRLLKTEIKILQE
;
A
#
# COMPACT_ATOMS: atom_id res chain seq x y z
N PRO A 1 84.15 3.05 40.97
CA PRO A 1 83.54 2.11 41.93
C PRO A 1 82.04 2.41 42.13
N ILE A 2 81.21 1.48 41.64
CA ILE A 2 79.84 1.15 42.11
C ILE A 2 78.78 2.23 41.79
N LEU A 3 78.18 2.18 40.60
CA LEU A 3 76.96 1.41 40.19
C LEU A 3 75.73 2.34 40.22
N LEU A 4 75.28 2.86 39.07
CA LEU A 4 74.27 2.27 38.16
C LEU A 4 72.89 2.05 38.78
N LEU A 5 71.90 2.69 38.15
CA LEU A 5 70.59 2.17 37.76
C LEU A 5 69.98 1.03 38.59
N ALA A 6 68.77 1.26 39.10
CA ALA A 6 67.62 0.40 38.79
C ALA A 6 66.29 1.12 39.14
N VAL A 7 65.51 1.55 38.14
CA VAL A 7 64.22 0.89 37.76
C VAL A 7 63.09 1.28 38.75
N LEU A 8 62.29 2.33 38.52
CA LEU A 8 61.11 2.32 37.63
C LEU A 8 60.61 0.88 37.39
N LEU A 9 59.84 0.28 38.30
CA LEU A 9 58.86 -0.81 38.04
C LEU A 9 58.40 -1.47 39.37
N VAL A 10 57.34 -0.95 40.00
CA VAL A 10 56.35 -1.75 40.78
C VAL A 10 55.06 -0.92 40.79
N GLY A 11 54.15 -1.00 39.82
CA GLY A 11 53.56 -2.24 39.34
C GLY A 11 52.69 -2.84 40.44
N CYS A 12 51.45 -2.38 40.62
CA CYS A 12 50.42 -3.02 41.45
C CYS A 12 50.92 -3.64 42.78
N GLY A 13 51.65 -2.89 43.61
CA GLY A 13 52.08 -3.36 44.92
C GLY A 13 50.89 -3.50 45.86
N ARG A 14 50.58 -4.72 46.30
CA ARG A 14 49.66 -4.94 47.43
C ARG A 14 50.27 -4.24 48.64
N VAL A 15 49.55 -3.28 49.22
CA VAL A 15 49.93 -2.67 50.50
C VAL A 15 50.03 -3.81 51.53
N THR A 16 51.20 -3.98 52.14
CA THR A 16 51.42 -4.99 53.17
C THR A 16 50.69 -4.56 54.46
N GLU A 17 50.20 -5.52 55.24
CA GLU A 17 49.52 -5.20 56.51
C GLU A 17 50.43 -4.41 57.46
N GLY A 18 51.75 -4.67 57.45
CA GLY A 18 52.73 -3.91 58.21
C GLY A 18 52.77 -2.42 57.84
N ALA A 19 52.79 -2.09 56.54
CA ALA A 19 52.79 -0.70 56.09
C ALA A 19 51.45 0.00 56.40
N LEU A 20 50.33 -0.74 56.34
CA LEU A 20 49.02 -0.21 56.71
C LEU A 20 48.96 0.12 58.22
N ASN A 21 49.49 -0.77 59.06
CA ASN A 21 49.50 -0.58 60.51
C ASN A 21 50.40 0.59 60.92
N GLU A 22 51.57 0.76 60.31
CA GLU A 22 52.46 1.90 60.55
C GLU A 22 51.79 3.25 60.18
N ILE A 23 51.05 3.29 59.06
CA ILE A 23 50.29 4.47 58.67
C ILE A 23 49.16 4.76 59.65
N LEU A 24 48.47 3.74 60.15
CA LEU A 24 47.38 3.91 61.12
C LEU A 24 47.87 4.37 62.50
N GLU A 25 49.08 3.97 62.89
CA GLU A 25 49.74 4.42 64.12
C GLU A 25 50.15 5.90 64.01
N LYS A 26 50.69 6.32 62.86
CA LYS A 26 51.14 7.71 62.61
C LYS A 26 50.01 8.68 62.23
N ASP A 27 48.95 8.19 61.59
CA ASP A 27 47.74 8.96 61.22
C ASP A 27 46.46 8.16 61.50
N PRO A 28 45.94 8.23 62.74
CA PRO A 28 44.68 7.58 63.09
C PRO A 28 43.46 8.10 62.29
N SER A 29 43.54 9.30 61.72
CA SER A 29 42.45 9.86 60.90
C SER A 29 42.30 9.13 59.56
N PHE A 30 43.38 8.52 59.06
CA PHE A 30 43.40 7.69 57.87
C PHE A 30 42.44 6.48 57.96
N ALA A 31 42.18 5.96 59.16
CA ALA A 31 41.17 4.92 59.39
C ALA A 31 39.78 5.33 58.90
N LYS A 32 39.39 6.59 59.10
CA LYS A 32 38.11 7.14 58.62
C LYS A 32 38.09 7.17 57.09
N LEU A 33 39.18 7.58 56.44
CA LEU A 33 39.31 7.59 54.99
C LEU A 33 39.23 6.18 54.39
N LEU A 34 39.88 5.18 55.00
CA LEU A 34 39.77 3.78 54.58
C LEU A 34 38.33 3.27 54.69
N SER A 35 37.65 3.58 55.80
CA SER A 35 36.25 3.21 55.98
C SER A 35 35.33 3.87 54.95
N ALA A 36 35.56 5.16 54.63
CA ALA A 36 34.83 5.90 53.61
C ALA A 36 35.07 5.31 52.21
N LYS A 37 36.33 4.99 51.87
CA LYS A 37 36.69 4.32 50.61
C LYS A 37 36.00 2.97 50.46
N ARG A 38 35.96 2.14 51.52
CA ARG A 38 35.23 0.87 51.52
C ARG A 38 33.73 1.07 51.28
N ARG A 39 33.10 2.03 51.97
CA ARG A 39 31.67 2.37 51.80
C ARG A 39 31.38 2.86 50.38
N ILE A 40 32.21 3.74 49.83
CA ILE A 40 32.07 4.25 48.45
C ILE A 40 32.19 3.10 47.45
N ASN A 41 33.20 2.23 47.61
CA ASN A 41 33.36 1.06 46.74
C ASN A 41 32.17 0.10 46.80
N ALA A 42 31.60 -0.11 48.00
CA ALA A 42 30.39 -0.91 48.17
C ALA A 42 29.21 -0.28 47.41
N LYS A 43 28.95 1.02 47.61
CA LYS A 43 27.89 1.76 46.90
C LYS A 43 28.10 1.75 45.38
N ALA A 44 29.33 1.92 44.91
CA ALA A 44 29.65 1.88 43.48
C ALA A 44 29.41 0.48 42.89
N SER A 45 29.76 -0.58 43.63
CA SER A 45 29.49 -1.96 43.22
C SER A 45 27.99 -2.24 43.13
N GLU A 46 27.22 -1.77 44.11
CA GLU A 46 25.76 -1.88 44.13
C GLU A 46 25.11 -1.12 42.97
N ALA A 47 25.47 0.16 42.77
CA ALA A 47 24.99 0.97 41.65
C ALA A 47 25.32 0.32 40.30
N LYS A 48 26.51 -0.27 40.14
CA LYS A 48 26.89 -1.00 38.93
C LYS A 48 26.02 -2.24 38.70
N LYS A 49 25.69 -2.99 39.76
CA LYS A 49 24.77 -4.14 39.67
C LYS A 49 23.37 -3.70 39.25
N ASP A 50 22.85 -2.65 39.88
CA ASP A 50 21.53 -2.10 39.56
C ASP A 50 21.45 -1.57 38.14
N PHE A 51 22.48 -0.84 37.69
CA PHE A 51 22.58 -0.36 36.31
C PHE A 51 22.56 -1.52 35.32
N ASN A 52 23.36 -2.56 35.56
CA ASN A 52 23.40 -3.73 34.67
C ASN A 52 22.06 -4.48 34.64
N LYS A 53 21.38 -4.60 35.80
CA LYS A 53 20.05 -5.19 35.87
C LYS A 53 19.03 -4.41 35.03
N LYS A 54 18.99 -3.09 35.18
CA LYS A 54 18.10 -2.21 34.38
C LYS A 54 18.44 -2.25 32.89
N LYS A 55 19.73 -2.18 32.54
CA LYS A 55 20.22 -2.28 31.16
C LYS A 55 19.75 -3.58 30.49
N ASN A 56 19.87 -4.70 31.19
CA ASN A 56 19.45 -5.99 30.67
C ASN A 56 17.92 -6.10 30.52
N ALA A 57 17.16 -5.55 31.48
CA ALA A 57 15.70 -5.50 31.39
C ALA A 57 15.23 -4.68 30.18
N VAL A 58 15.79 -3.47 30.00
CA VAL A 58 15.49 -2.63 28.83
C VAL A 58 15.88 -3.33 27.52
N LYS A 59 17.02 -4.03 27.48
CA LYS A 59 17.43 -4.78 26.29
C LYS A 59 16.42 -5.89 25.94
N GLN A 60 15.92 -6.63 26.94
CA GLN A 60 14.90 -7.66 26.73
C GLN A 60 13.58 -7.06 26.23
N GLU A 61 13.18 -5.92 26.78
CA GLU A 61 11.98 -5.20 26.33
C GLU A 61 12.11 -4.73 24.88
N ILE A 62 13.25 -4.15 24.51
CA ILE A 62 13.54 -3.77 23.11
C ILE A 62 13.41 -4.98 22.18
N SER A 63 14.05 -6.10 22.52
CA SER A 63 13.97 -7.31 21.68
C SER A 63 12.54 -7.85 21.55
N SER A 64 11.74 -7.79 22.62
CA SER A 64 10.33 -8.18 22.58
C SER A 64 9.49 -7.25 21.70
N LEU A 65 9.72 -5.93 21.80
CA LEU A 65 9.05 -4.94 20.96
C LEU A 65 9.40 -5.09 19.48
N GLU A 66 10.68 -5.36 19.16
CA GLU A 66 11.13 -5.64 17.79
C GLU A 66 10.45 -6.89 17.21
N GLU A 67 10.37 -7.98 17.99
CA GLU A 67 9.68 -9.20 17.57
C GLU A 67 8.19 -8.96 17.33
N ASN A 68 7.53 -8.23 18.24
CA ASN A 68 6.11 -7.89 18.11
C ASN A 68 5.84 -6.98 16.90
N LEU A 69 6.72 -6.00 16.65
CA LEU A 69 6.65 -5.14 15.47
C LEU A 69 6.80 -5.98 14.19
N GLN A 70 7.74 -6.92 14.16
CA GLN A 70 7.95 -7.80 13.01
C GLN A 70 6.73 -8.70 12.76
N LYS A 71 6.14 -9.28 13.82
CA LYS A 71 4.89 -10.06 13.73
C LYS A 71 3.74 -9.23 13.17
N LYS A 72 3.53 -8.01 13.68
CA LYS A 72 2.50 -7.09 13.18
C LYS A 72 2.71 -6.73 11.71
N LYS A 73 3.95 -6.39 11.31
CA LYS A 73 4.29 -6.12 9.90
C LYS A 73 3.96 -7.31 9.01
N ASN A 74 4.37 -8.52 9.40
CA ASN A 74 4.07 -9.74 8.65
C ASN A 74 2.55 -9.99 8.56
N SER A 75 1.80 -9.75 9.63
CA SER A 75 0.35 -9.90 9.63
C SER A 75 -0.33 -8.90 8.70
N ILE A 76 0.09 -7.63 8.72
CA ILE A 76 -0.43 -6.59 7.83
C ILE A 76 -0.13 -6.94 6.37
N ASN A 77 1.09 -7.37 6.07
CA ASN A 77 1.46 -7.77 4.71
C ASN A 77 0.62 -8.95 4.21
N LYS A 78 0.37 -9.96 5.06
CA LYS A 78 -0.53 -11.08 4.72
C LYS A 78 -1.94 -10.60 4.42
N TYR A 79 -2.48 -9.70 5.24
CA TYR A 79 -3.80 -9.13 5.04
C TYR A 79 -3.89 -8.33 3.72
N ILE A 80 -2.88 -7.50 3.44
CA ILE A 80 -2.79 -6.76 2.17
C ILE A 80 -2.73 -7.71 0.97
N SER A 81 -1.92 -8.78 1.05
CA SER A 81 -1.85 -9.77 -0.03
C SER A 81 -3.19 -10.47 -0.25
N ALA A 82 -3.88 -10.89 0.82
CA ALA A 82 -5.19 -11.52 0.73
C ALA A 82 -6.22 -10.59 0.08
N LEU A 83 -6.26 -9.30 0.47
CA LEU A 83 -7.13 -8.32 -0.16
C LEU A 83 -6.82 -8.13 -1.65
N LYS A 84 -5.54 -8.10 -2.03
CA LYS A 84 -5.15 -8.02 -3.45
C LYS A 84 -5.59 -9.24 -4.24
N GLU A 85 -5.44 -10.44 -3.68
CA GLU A 85 -5.89 -11.69 -4.30
C GLU A 85 -7.41 -11.72 -4.47
N GLU A 86 -8.16 -11.16 -3.52
CA GLU A 86 -9.63 -11.06 -3.60
C GLU A 86 -10.11 -10.00 -4.62
N MET A 87 -9.42 -8.86 -4.71
CA MET A 87 -9.83 -7.75 -5.58
C MET A 87 -9.45 -7.96 -7.06
N THR A 88 -8.30 -8.60 -7.32
CA THR A 88 -7.79 -8.85 -8.69
C THR A 88 -8.83 -9.46 -9.64
N PRO A 89 -9.50 -10.59 -9.30
CA PRO A 89 -10.48 -11.19 -10.20
C PRO A 89 -11.71 -10.30 -10.44
N GLN A 90 -12.09 -9.47 -9.46
CA GLN A 90 -13.20 -8.52 -9.61
C GLN A 90 -12.84 -7.41 -10.62
N ILE A 91 -11.63 -6.87 -10.52
CA ILE A 91 -11.11 -5.88 -11.46
C ILE A 91 -11.05 -6.46 -12.88
N ASP A 92 -10.58 -7.69 -13.03
CA ASP A 92 -10.50 -8.34 -14.34
C ASP A 92 -11.88 -8.63 -14.93
N ALA A 93 -12.84 -9.06 -14.11
CA ALA A 93 -14.24 -9.20 -14.55
C ALA A 93 -14.85 -7.87 -15.04
N LEU A 94 -14.53 -6.75 -14.38
CA LEU A 94 -14.95 -5.42 -14.83
C LEU A 94 -14.29 -5.02 -16.15
N LYS A 95 -12.99 -5.31 -16.34
CA LYS A 95 -12.29 -5.08 -17.61
C LYS A 95 -12.94 -5.87 -18.75
N ASP A 96 -13.26 -7.14 -18.52
CA ASP A 96 -13.94 -7.99 -19.50
C ASP A 96 -15.32 -7.43 -19.85
N ARG A 97 -16.09 -7.00 -18.85
CA ARG A 97 -17.40 -6.37 -19.07
C ARG A 97 -17.26 -5.07 -19.88
N LEU A 98 -16.24 -4.26 -19.59
CA LEU A 98 -15.92 -3.04 -20.34
C LEU A 98 -15.59 -3.33 -21.81
N VAL A 99 -14.80 -4.37 -22.08
CA VAL A 99 -14.49 -4.81 -23.45
C VAL A 99 -15.76 -5.22 -24.19
N ARG A 100 -16.60 -6.05 -23.57
CA ARG A 100 -17.88 -6.48 -24.17
C ARG A 100 -18.78 -5.29 -24.49
N LYS A 101 -18.94 -4.35 -23.55
CA LYS A 101 -19.78 -3.16 -23.74
C LYS A 101 -19.27 -2.24 -24.86
N ARG A 102 -17.95 -2.08 -24.98
CA ARG A 102 -17.34 -1.33 -26.10
C ARG A 102 -17.58 -2.01 -27.45
N SER A 103 -17.51 -3.34 -27.49
CA SER A 103 -17.80 -4.12 -28.70
C SER A 103 -19.28 -3.97 -29.10
N GLU A 104 -20.18 -4.10 -28.15
CA GLU A 104 -21.63 -3.90 -28.33
C GLU A 104 -21.93 -2.50 -28.87
N TYR A 105 -21.35 -1.46 -28.27
CA TYR A 105 -21.47 -0.08 -28.72
C TYR A 105 -21.00 0.09 -30.18
N LYS A 106 -19.85 -0.50 -30.54
CA LYS A 106 -19.32 -0.44 -31.92
C LYS A 106 -20.25 -1.12 -32.93
N SER A 107 -20.80 -2.29 -32.58
CA SER A 107 -21.77 -3.00 -33.43
C SER A 107 -23.01 -2.13 -33.64
N LYS A 108 -23.63 -1.66 -32.54
CA LYS A 108 -24.85 -0.86 -32.60
C LYS A 108 -24.66 0.46 -33.34
N LYS A 109 -23.49 1.09 -33.23
CA LYS A 109 -23.16 2.29 -33.99
C LYS A 109 -23.10 2.01 -35.50
N THR A 110 -22.60 0.84 -35.89
CA THR A 110 -22.52 0.42 -37.31
C THR A 110 -23.91 0.07 -37.86
N GLU A 111 -24.73 -0.62 -37.07
CA GLU A 111 -26.13 -0.91 -37.40
C GLU A 111 -26.93 0.39 -37.58
N LEU A 112 -26.80 1.34 -36.65
CA LEU A 112 -27.45 2.65 -36.73
C LEU A 112 -27.06 3.40 -38.02
N LYS A 113 -25.76 3.41 -38.37
CA LYS A 113 -25.28 4.04 -39.62
C LYS A 113 -25.96 3.40 -40.84
N THR A 114 -26.09 2.07 -40.84
CA THR A 114 -26.73 1.33 -41.93
C THR A 114 -28.23 1.65 -42.03
N SER A 115 -28.95 1.68 -40.91
CA SER A 115 -30.37 2.04 -40.88
C SER A 115 -30.61 3.49 -41.31
N LEU A 116 -29.74 4.42 -40.92
CA LEU A 116 -29.79 5.81 -41.38
C LEU A 116 -29.61 5.91 -42.90
N ALA A 117 -28.66 5.16 -43.48
CA ALA A 117 -28.44 5.14 -44.92
C ALA A 117 -29.65 4.55 -45.68
N LYS A 118 -30.22 3.44 -45.18
CA LYS A 118 -31.45 2.85 -45.73
C LYS A 118 -32.61 3.84 -45.70
N LEU A 119 -32.83 4.51 -44.56
CA LEU A 119 -33.87 5.52 -44.40
C LEU A 119 -33.69 6.67 -45.40
N ALA A 120 -32.46 7.18 -45.55
CA ALA A 120 -32.15 8.24 -46.49
C ALA A 120 -32.44 7.83 -47.95
N ASN A 121 -32.07 6.61 -48.34
CA ASN A 121 -32.35 6.09 -49.69
C ASN A 121 -33.85 5.95 -49.95
N ILE A 122 -34.62 5.40 -48.99
CA ILE A 122 -36.08 5.26 -49.13
C ILE A 122 -36.73 6.65 -49.23
N LYS A 123 -36.34 7.61 -48.39
CA LYS A 123 -36.84 8.98 -48.45
C LYS A 123 -36.54 9.63 -49.81
N LYS A 124 -35.35 9.42 -50.38
CA LYS A 124 -35.00 9.90 -51.73
C LYS A 124 -35.90 9.31 -52.81
N LEU A 125 -36.19 8.00 -52.76
CA LEU A 125 -37.09 7.34 -53.72
C LEU A 125 -38.53 7.86 -53.59
N LEU A 126 -39.02 8.04 -52.36
CA LEU A 126 -40.36 8.57 -52.09
C LEU A 126 -40.54 10.02 -52.58
N VAL A 127 -39.49 10.83 -52.61
CA VAL A 127 -39.53 12.17 -53.22
C VAL A 127 -39.77 12.07 -54.73
N LYS A 128 -39.18 11.08 -55.40
CA LYS A 128 -39.31 10.81 -56.84
C LYS A 128 -40.48 9.90 -57.20
N LYS A 129 -41.44 9.70 -56.29
CA LYS A 129 -42.53 8.72 -56.46
C LYS A 129 -43.37 8.91 -57.73
N LYS A 130 -43.53 10.15 -58.20
CA LYS A 130 -44.25 10.47 -59.45
C LYS A 130 -43.45 10.04 -60.68
N ASP A 131 -42.15 10.33 -60.69
CA ASP A 131 -41.24 9.99 -61.79
C ASP A 131 -41.01 8.47 -61.90
N LEU A 132 -41.15 7.75 -60.78
CA LEU A 132 -41.03 6.29 -60.69
C LEU A 132 -42.35 5.56 -60.92
N ALA A 133 -43.45 6.27 -61.22
CA ALA A 133 -44.78 5.71 -61.41
C ALA A 133 -45.24 4.76 -60.29
N LEU A 134 -44.86 5.04 -59.03
CA LEU A 134 -45.23 4.18 -57.89
C LEU A 134 -46.73 4.25 -57.64
N SER A 135 -47.35 3.10 -57.44
CA SER A 135 -48.76 2.98 -57.04
C SER A 135 -49.00 3.46 -55.60
N GLY A 136 -50.26 3.77 -55.27
CA GLY A 136 -50.66 4.16 -53.92
C GLY A 136 -50.31 3.11 -52.86
N ASP A 137 -50.46 1.82 -53.20
CA ASP A 137 -50.15 0.71 -52.31
C ASP A 137 -48.66 0.57 -52.05
N GLU A 138 -47.82 0.72 -53.09
CA GLU A 138 -46.36 0.74 -52.94
C GLU A 138 -45.91 1.90 -52.04
N ILE A 139 -46.45 3.10 -52.25
CA ILE A 139 -46.16 4.27 -51.42
C ILE A 139 -46.54 3.98 -49.95
N SER A 140 -47.68 3.33 -49.71
CA SER A 140 -48.12 2.94 -48.37
C SER A 140 -47.13 1.97 -47.70
N VAL A 141 -46.67 0.94 -48.43
CA VAL A 141 -45.66 -0.01 -47.94
C VAL A 141 -44.34 0.69 -47.61
N TRP A 142 -43.87 1.59 -48.47
CA TRP A 142 -42.65 2.37 -48.24
C TRP A 142 -42.78 3.29 -47.02
N ASN A 143 -43.92 3.96 -46.84
CA ASN A 143 -44.17 4.80 -45.66
C ASN A 143 -44.18 3.99 -44.36
N LYS A 144 -44.79 2.79 -44.35
CA LYS A 144 -44.71 1.88 -43.20
C LYS A 144 -43.27 1.50 -42.88
N ARG A 145 -42.47 1.21 -43.92
CA ARG A 145 -41.05 0.88 -43.75
C ARG A 145 -40.23 2.06 -43.21
N VAL A 146 -40.53 3.28 -43.64
CA VAL A 146 -39.94 4.52 -43.09
C VAL A 146 -40.25 4.64 -41.59
N ALA A 147 -41.52 4.52 -41.20
CA ALA A 147 -41.93 4.62 -39.81
C ALA A 147 -41.24 3.57 -38.91
N ASN A 148 -41.14 2.32 -39.39
CA ASN A 148 -40.42 1.26 -38.69
C ASN A 148 -38.93 1.58 -38.53
N LEU A 149 -38.25 2.02 -39.59
CA LEU A 149 -36.84 2.40 -39.54
C LEU A 149 -36.61 3.58 -38.59
N GLU A 150 -37.50 4.58 -38.57
CA GLU A 150 -37.41 5.71 -37.64
C GLU A 150 -37.52 5.26 -36.18
N LYS A 151 -38.42 4.31 -35.89
CA LYS A 151 -38.54 3.70 -34.56
C LYS A 151 -37.28 2.92 -34.17
N GLU A 152 -36.73 2.11 -35.08
CA GLU A 152 -35.48 1.37 -34.86
C GLU A 152 -34.28 2.31 -34.65
N ILE A 153 -34.20 3.41 -35.40
CA ILE A 153 -33.16 4.42 -35.25
C ILE A 153 -33.27 5.09 -33.88
N ALA A 154 -34.48 5.45 -33.45
CA ALA A 154 -34.70 6.07 -32.15
C ALA A 154 -34.31 5.13 -30.99
N SER A 155 -34.68 3.85 -31.06
CA SER A 155 -34.30 2.86 -30.05
C SER A 155 -32.79 2.60 -30.04
N ALA A 156 -32.17 2.50 -31.21
CA ALA A 156 -30.72 2.31 -31.33
C ALA A 156 -29.93 3.49 -30.76
N ARG A 157 -30.40 4.74 -30.94
CA ARG A 157 -29.78 5.93 -30.34
C ARG A 157 -29.83 5.89 -28.81
N LYS A 158 -30.99 5.57 -28.22
CA LYS A 158 -31.12 5.41 -26.76
C LYS A 158 -30.19 4.34 -26.22
N LEU A 159 -30.10 3.20 -26.91
CA LEU A 159 -29.20 2.12 -26.49
C LEU A 159 -27.73 2.54 -26.56
N LEU A 160 -27.33 3.32 -27.57
CA LEU A 160 -25.96 3.84 -27.65
C LEU A 160 -25.62 4.79 -26.51
N GLU A 161 -26.55 5.67 -26.13
CA GLU A 161 -26.38 6.56 -24.96
C GLU A 161 -26.22 5.75 -23.66
N GLU A 162 -27.04 4.73 -23.47
CA GLU A 162 -26.96 3.82 -22.33
C GLU A 162 -25.62 3.07 -22.29
N LEU A 163 -25.19 2.48 -23.41
CA LEU A 163 -23.92 1.78 -23.51
C LEU A 163 -22.72 2.71 -23.27
N GLN A 164 -22.81 3.97 -23.71
CA GLN A 164 -21.79 4.98 -23.46
C GLN A 164 -21.72 5.35 -21.97
N SER A 165 -22.87 5.50 -21.31
CA SER A 165 -22.96 5.72 -19.86
C SER A 165 -22.36 4.56 -19.08
N GLN A 166 -22.78 3.33 -19.38
CA GLN A 166 -22.25 2.10 -18.74
C GLN A 166 -20.73 1.97 -18.94
N THR A 167 -20.23 2.26 -20.13
CA THR A 167 -18.79 2.25 -20.43
C THR A 167 -18.04 3.28 -19.58
N ARG A 168 -18.62 4.45 -19.32
CA ARG A 168 -18.01 5.48 -18.47
C ARG A 168 -17.98 5.02 -17.01
N LEU A 169 -19.08 4.47 -16.50
CA LEU A 169 -19.17 3.97 -15.12
C LEU A 169 -18.16 2.85 -14.87
N LEU A 170 -18.10 1.85 -15.75
CA LEU A 170 -17.15 0.73 -15.63
C LEU A 170 -15.69 1.21 -15.61
N LYS A 171 -15.34 2.22 -16.41
CA LYS A 171 -13.99 2.82 -16.36
C LYS A 171 -13.70 3.48 -15.01
N THR A 172 -14.68 4.17 -14.45
CA THR A 172 -14.56 4.82 -13.14
C THR A 172 -14.42 3.78 -12.03
N GLU A 173 -15.23 2.72 -12.03
CA GLU A 173 -15.14 1.61 -11.08
C GLU A 173 -13.75 0.95 -11.12
N ILE A 174 -13.25 0.63 -12.32
CA ILE A 174 -11.91 0.06 -12.48
C ILE A 174 -10.84 1.01 -11.92
N LYS A 175 -10.94 2.32 -12.18
CA LYS A 175 -9.96 3.31 -11.68
C LYS A 175 -9.96 3.37 -10.15
N ILE A 176 -11.13 3.40 -9.53
CA ILE A 176 -11.26 3.44 -8.06
C ILE A 176 -10.65 2.19 -7.43
N LEU A 177 -10.83 1.02 -8.04
CA LEU A 177 -10.31 -0.25 -7.51
C LEU A 177 -8.81 -0.46 -7.75
N GLN A 178 -8.19 0.34 -8.62
CA GLN A 178 -6.77 0.26 -8.95
C GLN A 178 -5.90 1.32 -8.24
N GLU A 179 -6.53 2.35 -7.67
CA GLU A 179 -5.87 3.36 -6.82
C GLU A 179 -5.60 2.83 -5.40
#